data_AF-A0A9D0XLA8-F1
#
_entry.id   AF-A0A9D0XLA8-F1
#
_cell.length_a   1.000
_cell.length_b   1.000
_cell.length_c   1.000
_cell.angle_alpha   90.00
_cell.angle_beta   90.00
_cell.angle_gamma   90.00
#
_symmetry.space_group_name_H-M   'P 1'
#
loop_
_entity.id
_entity.type
_entity.pdbx_description
1 polymer ?
#
loop_
_entity_poly.entity_id
_entity_poly.type
_entity_poly.pdbx_seq_one_letter_code
_entity_poly.pdbx_strand_id
1 'polypeptide(L)'
;MEGEMVKMNNMKKLVLYLLLFITLLLQQSCQEKFTPELSTAEPLLVVEGHIELSEDFALPPYVILTRSIPFYSEISLEDIENLFVHDALVEVSDGSQSVLLEEYCWENIPEDFQDMIIETVAELEGNTYNFCIYTDLSFSLSVKEGVTYSLHIETDKEVATAHTTIPSFVPLDSVYFAPAPGGHGDSLMELQIV
;
A
#
# COMPACT_ATOMS: atom_id res chain seq x y z
N MET A 1 -26.23 -34.00 -67.73
CA MET A 1 -25.45 -32.95 -67.02
C MET A 1 -26.16 -32.39 -65.78
N GLU A 2 -27.49 -32.53 -65.63
CA GLU A 2 -28.22 -32.01 -64.44
C GLU A 2 -28.08 -32.85 -63.16
N GLY A 3 -27.88 -34.18 -63.27
CA GLY A 3 -27.83 -35.07 -62.10
C GLY A 3 -26.58 -34.97 -61.22
N GLU A 4 -25.45 -34.52 -61.78
CA GLU A 4 -24.20 -34.34 -61.01
C GLU A 4 -24.18 -33.04 -60.20
N MET A 5 -24.80 -31.97 -60.72
CA MET A 5 -24.93 -30.69 -60.00
C MET A 5 -25.80 -30.80 -58.74
N VAL A 6 -26.87 -31.62 -58.78
CA VAL A 6 -27.75 -31.83 -57.62
C VAL A 6 -27.03 -32.58 -56.48
N LYS A 7 -26.22 -33.59 -56.80
CA LYS A 7 -25.41 -34.33 -55.81
C LYS A 7 -24.37 -33.43 -55.12
N MET A 8 -23.71 -32.57 -55.89
CA MET A 8 -22.69 -31.66 -55.36
C MET A 8 -23.27 -30.59 -54.41
N ASN A 9 -24.50 -30.15 -54.64
CA ASN A 9 -25.18 -29.19 -53.75
C ASN A 9 -25.61 -29.84 -52.41
N ASN A 10 -26.02 -31.10 -52.43
CA ASN A 10 -26.38 -31.85 -51.21
C ASN A 10 -25.16 -32.21 -50.36
N MET A 11 -24.01 -32.51 -50.97
CA MET A 11 -22.74 -32.72 -50.24
C MET A 11 -22.23 -31.44 -49.59
N LYS A 12 -22.32 -30.29 -50.26
CA LYS A 12 -21.95 -28.98 -49.67
C LYS A 12 -22.83 -28.61 -48.48
N LYS A 13 -24.14 -28.89 -48.56
CA LYS A 13 -25.07 -28.72 -47.42
C LYS A 13 -24.71 -29.66 -46.26
N LEU A 14 -24.36 -30.91 -46.53
CA LEU A 14 -23.93 -31.87 -45.50
C LEU A 14 -22.64 -31.42 -44.80
N VAL A 15 -21.64 -30.95 -45.56
CA VAL A 15 -20.39 -30.41 -45.01
C VAL A 15 -20.64 -29.13 -44.20
N LEU A 16 -21.56 -28.27 -44.64
CA LEU A 16 -21.94 -27.07 -43.90
C LEU A 16 -22.64 -27.41 -42.58
N TYR A 17 -23.55 -28.39 -42.57
CA TYR A 17 -24.19 -28.87 -41.33
C TYR A 17 -23.18 -29.50 -40.37
N LEU A 18 -22.21 -30.26 -40.89
CA LEU A 18 -21.14 -30.85 -40.08
C LEU A 18 -20.23 -29.77 -39.46
N LEU A 19 -19.84 -28.76 -40.23
CA LEU A 19 -19.08 -27.61 -39.74
C LEU A 19 -19.85 -26.84 -38.67
N LEU A 20 -21.14 -26.59 -38.88
CA LEU A 20 -21.98 -25.89 -37.91
C LEU A 20 -22.14 -26.68 -36.60
N PHE A 21 -22.23 -28.01 -36.70
CA PHE A 21 -22.29 -28.90 -35.54
C PHE A 21 -20.95 -28.94 -34.76
N ILE A 22 -19.81 -28.97 -35.46
CA ILE A 22 -18.48 -28.92 -34.84
C ILE A 22 -18.26 -27.58 -34.12
N THR A 23 -18.65 -26.45 -34.74
CA THR A 23 -18.55 -25.12 -34.11
C THR A 23 -19.43 -25.03 -32.86
N LEU A 24 -20.61 -25.67 -32.85
CA LEU A 24 -21.50 -25.71 -31.68
C LEU A 24 -20.93 -26.55 -30.53
N LEU A 25 -20.20 -27.63 -30.84
CA LEU A 25 -19.51 -28.45 -29.83
C LEU A 25 -18.31 -27.74 -29.21
N LEU A 26 -17.63 -26.86 -29.96
CA LEU A 26 -16.46 -26.11 -29.50
C LEU A 26 -16.80 -24.93 -28.56
N GLN A 27 -18.08 -24.62 -28.33
CA GLN A 27 -18.50 -23.54 -27.42
C GLN A 27 -18.86 -23.99 -25.99
N GLN A 28 -18.61 -25.24 -25.63
CA GLN A 28 -18.75 -25.70 -24.24
C GLN A 28 -17.51 -25.27 -23.45
N SER A 29 -17.52 -24.04 -22.94
CA SER A 29 -16.51 -23.59 -21.96
C SER A 29 -16.78 -24.27 -20.63
N CYS A 30 -15.88 -25.14 -20.17
CA CYS A 30 -15.91 -25.68 -18.83
C CYS A 30 -15.60 -24.56 -17.84
N GLN A 31 -16.64 -23.90 -17.34
CA GLN A 31 -16.53 -23.00 -16.20
C GLN A 31 -16.57 -23.83 -14.93
N GLU A 32 -15.51 -23.75 -14.14
CA GLU A 32 -15.47 -24.31 -12.80
C GLU A 32 -15.88 -23.24 -11.79
N LYS A 33 -16.80 -23.58 -10.88
CA LYS A 33 -17.24 -22.65 -9.84
C LYS A 33 -16.14 -22.52 -8.80
N PHE A 34 -15.37 -21.45 -8.86
CA PHE A 34 -14.41 -21.10 -7.82
C PHE A 34 -15.16 -20.50 -6.62
N THR A 35 -15.17 -21.23 -5.50
CA THR A 35 -15.52 -20.67 -4.19
C THR A 35 -14.21 -20.57 -3.41
N PRO A 36 -13.66 -19.37 -3.17
CA PRO A 36 -12.45 -19.25 -2.37
C PRO A 36 -12.70 -19.83 -0.98
N GLU A 37 -11.72 -20.59 -0.47
CA GLU A 37 -11.77 -21.00 0.93
C GLU A 37 -11.70 -19.75 1.80
N LEU A 38 -12.66 -19.60 2.72
CA LEU A 38 -12.62 -18.54 3.71
C LEU A 38 -11.49 -18.87 4.67
N SER A 39 -10.32 -18.32 4.37
CA SER A 39 -9.16 -18.40 5.24
C SER A 39 -9.49 -17.69 6.54
N THR A 40 -9.64 -18.44 7.64
CA THR A 40 -9.56 -17.92 9.00
C THR A 40 -8.08 -17.67 9.34
N ALA A 41 -7.43 -16.79 8.57
CA ALA A 41 -6.04 -16.45 8.80
C ALA A 41 -5.93 -15.83 10.20
N GLU A 42 -4.98 -16.32 10.99
CA GLU A 42 -4.64 -15.66 12.24
C GLU A 42 -4.16 -14.23 11.96
N PRO A 43 -4.62 -13.22 12.72
CA PRO A 43 -4.21 -11.84 12.48
C PRO A 43 -2.69 -11.65 12.60
N LEU A 44 -2.06 -11.24 11.50
CA LEU A 44 -0.63 -10.96 11.44
C LEU A 44 -0.34 -9.53 11.90
N LEU A 45 0.84 -9.32 12.49
CA LEU A 45 1.32 -7.97 12.78
C LEU A 45 1.63 -7.24 11.48
N VAL A 46 1.13 -6.02 11.37
CA VAL A 46 1.41 -5.07 10.30
C VAL A 46 2.21 -3.92 10.89
N VAL A 47 3.34 -3.61 10.27
CA VAL A 47 4.29 -2.60 10.73
C VAL A 47 4.45 -1.55 9.64
N GLU A 48 4.10 -0.32 9.95
CA GLU A 48 4.34 0.84 9.10
C GLU A 48 5.27 1.81 9.83
N GLY A 49 6.50 1.94 9.35
CA GLY A 49 7.53 2.75 9.99
C GLY A 49 7.96 3.91 9.10
N HIS A 50 8.03 5.10 9.69
CA HIS A 50 8.37 6.34 9.01
C HIS A 50 9.54 7.01 9.72
N ILE A 51 10.50 7.46 8.94
CA ILE A 51 11.63 8.28 9.39
C ILE A 51 11.97 9.22 8.25
N GLU A 52 11.90 10.52 8.54
CA GLU A 52 12.01 11.55 7.51
C GLU A 52 12.97 12.65 7.94
N LEU A 53 13.77 13.09 6.98
CA LEU A 53 14.71 14.19 7.14
C LEU A 53 14.47 15.18 6.01
N SER A 54 14.12 16.42 6.37
CA SER A 54 14.12 17.56 5.45
C SER A 54 15.47 18.29 5.49
N GLU A 55 15.66 19.29 4.63
CA GLU A 55 16.90 20.08 4.60
C GLU A 55 17.20 20.75 5.95
N ASP A 56 16.17 21.23 6.65
CA ASP A 56 16.32 22.07 7.84
C ASP A 56 15.96 21.37 9.16
N PHE A 57 15.13 20.32 9.12
CA PHE A 57 14.67 19.62 10.32
C PHE A 57 14.34 18.14 10.05
N ALA A 58 14.44 17.33 11.11
CA ALA A 58 13.93 15.97 11.11
C ALA A 58 12.57 15.93 11.80
N LEU A 59 11.64 15.17 11.23
CA LEU A 59 10.42 14.80 11.95
C LEU A 59 10.73 13.65 12.91
N PRO A 60 10.05 13.58 14.07
CA PRO A 60 10.15 12.40 14.93
C PRO A 60 9.83 11.13 14.13
N PRO A 61 10.65 10.07 14.26
CA PRO A 61 10.27 8.79 13.66
C PRO A 61 8.98 8.31 14.31
N TYR A 62 8.11 7.68 13.54
CA TYR A 62 6.91 7.05 14.08
C TYR A 62 6.66 5.69 13.47
N VAL A 63 6.04 4.82 14.26
CA VAL A 63 5.63 3.49 13.85
C VAL A 63 4.16 3.29 14.17
N ILE A 64 3.40 2.84 13.18
CA ILE A 64 2.01 2.41 13.34
C ILE A 64 2.02 0.89 13.38
N LEU A 65 1.48 0.32 14.45
CA LEU A 65 1.36 -1.13 14.64
C LEU A 65 -0.10 -1.52 14.61
N THR A 66 -0.46 -2.37 13.65
CA THR A 66 -1.83 -2.90 13.52
C THR A 66 -1.86 -4.41 13.32
N ARG A 67 -3.06 -4.98 13.34
CA ARG A 67 -3.32 -6.38 13.00
C ARG A 67 -4.09 -6.50 11.70
N SER A 68 -3.65 -7.42 10.83
CA SER A 68 -4.35 -7.71 9.59
C SER A 68 -5.74 -8.32 9.87
N ILE A 69 -6.74 -7.89 9.11
CA ILE A 69 -8.10 -8.45 9.16
C ILE A 69 -8.41 -9.36 7.97
N PRO A 70 -9.32 -10.34 8.12
CA PRO A 70 -9.81 -11.13 7.00
C PRO A 70 -10.45 -10.24 5.92
N PHE A 71 -10.21 -10.53 4.65
CA PHE A 71 -10.73 -9.72 3.53
C PHE A 71 -12.27 -9.54 3.54
N TYR A 72 -13.01 -10.50 4.08
CA TYR A 72 -14.49 -10.49 4.10
C TYR A 72 -15.08 -10.05 5.46
N SER A 73 -14.34 -9.33 6.30
CA SER A 73 -14.88 -8.79 7.56
C SER A 73 -15.74 -7.54 7.32
N GLU A 74 -16.84 -7.42 8.04
CA GLU A 74 -17.50 -6.13 8.26
C GLU A 74 -16.62 -5.31 9.21
N ILE A 75 -16.39 -4.03 8.91
CA ILE A 75 -15.52 -3.15 9.69
C ILE A 75 -16.37 -2.03 10.27
N SER A 76 -16.40 -1.92 11.59
CA SER A 76 -16.90 -0.77 12.33
C SER A 76 -15.76 0.14 12.81
N LEU A 77 -16.08 1.32 13.35
CA LEU A 77 -15.07 2.20 13.95
C LEU A 77 -14.38 1.54 15.15
N GLU A 78 -15.15 0.82 15.98
CA GLU A 78 -14.61 0.07 17.12
C GLU A 78 -13.66 -1.04 16.65
N ASP A 79 -13.95 -1.70 15.52
CA ASP A 79 -13.04 -2.70 14.95
C ASP A 79 -11.71 -2.09 14.52
N ILE A 80 -11.71 -0.86 13.97
CA ILE A 80 -10.50 -0.13 13.56
C ILE A 80 -9.64 0.21 14.77
N GLU A 81 -10.22 0.74 15.84
CA GLU A 81 -9.49 1.05 17.08
C GLU A 81 -8.87 -0.20 17.68
N ASN A 82 -9.57 -1.34 17.62
CA ASN A 82 -9.07 -2.63 18.08
C ASN A 82 -8.00 -3.26 17.17
N LEU A 83 -7.70 -2.68 16.01
CA LEU A 83 -6.58 -3.15 15.18
C LEU A 83 -5.24 -2.72 15.72
N PHE A 84 -5.17 -1.60 16.45
CA PHE A 84 -3.92 -1.07 16.97
C PHE A 84 -3.32 -2.00 18.02
N VAL A 85 -2.00 -2.17 17.96
CA VAL A 85 -1.26 -3.00 18.91
C VAL A 85 -0.71 -2.11 20.03
N HIS A 86 -1.16 -2.37 21.25
CA HIS A 86 -0.77 -1.64 22.45
C HIS A 86 0.34 -2.35 23.23
N ASP A 87 1.02 -1.62 24.11
CA ASP A 87 2.04 -2.13 25.04
C ASP A 87 3.21 -2.87 24.35
N ALA A 88 3.53 -2.51 23.11
CA ALA A 88 4.68 -3.07 22.38
C ALA A 88 5.98 -2.37 22.81
N LEU A 89 7.07 -3.14 22.91
CA LEU A 89 8.40 -2.57 23.01
C LEU A 89 8.88 -2.21 21.60
N VAL A 90 8.98 -0.91 21.31
CA VAL A 90 9.43 -0.40 20.01
C VAL A 90 10.74 0.35 20.18
N GLU A 91 11.81 -0.14 19.58
CA GLU A 91 13.16 0.44 19.67
C GLU A 91 13.68 0.79 18.27
N VAL A 92 14.23 2.00 18.12
CA VAL A 92 14.96 2.43 16.92
C VAL A 92 16.41 2.69 17.28
N SER A 93 17.34 2.17 16.48
CA SER A 93 18.78 2.37 16.65
C SER A 93 19.43 2.94 15.38
N ASP A 94 20.33 3.91 15.55
CA ASP A 94 21.19 4.44 14.47
C ASP A 94 22.54 3.68 14.37
N GLY A 95 22.68 2.58 15.12
CA GLY A 95 23.91 1.81 15.25
C GLY A 95 24.87 2.31 16.35
N SER A 96 24.63 3.48 16.92
CA SER A 96 25.42 4.07 18.02
C SER A 96 24.61 4.28 19.29
N GLN A 97 23.36 4.70 19.14
CA GLN A 97 22.37 4.85 20.21
C GLN A 97 21.09 4.10 19.83
N SER A 98 20.35 3.70 20.87
CA SER A 98 18.99 3.17 20.72
C SER A 98 18.03 4.07 21.50
N VAL A 99 16.85 4.29 20.92
CA VAL A 99 15.77 5.09 21.49
C VAL A 99 14.51 4.23 21.51
N LEU A 100 13.84 4.19 22.65
CA LEU A 100 12.52 3.57 22.76
C LEU A 100 11.46 4.58 22.32
N LEU A 101 10.56 4.14 21.44
CA LEU A 101 9.41 4.92 21.02
C LEU A 101 8.25 4.70 22.01
N GLU A 102 7.60 5.79 22.40
CA GLU A 102 6.48 5.76 23.33
C GLU A 102 5.15 5.75 22.56
N GLU A 103 4.17 5.02 23.08
CA GLU A 103 2.83 4.96 22.49
C GLU A 103 2.03 6.22 22.82
N TYR A 104 1.50 6.85 21.78
CA TYR A 104 0.57 7.96 21.86
C TYR A 104 -0.65 7.67 20.99
N CYS A 105 -1.81 7.59 21.64
CA CYS A 105 -3.10 7.60 20.97
C CYS A 105 -3.59 9.04 20.82
N TRP A 106 -4.36 9.34 19.77
CA TRP A 106 -4.81 10.69 19.44
C TRP A 106 -5.30 11.51 20.64
N GLU A 107 -6.15 10.91 21.50
CA GLU A 107 -6.70 11.58 22.69
C GLU A 107 -5.64 11.96 23.75
N ASN A 108 -4.49 11.27 23.73
CA ASN A 108 -3.40 11.43 24.70
C ASN A 108 -2.19 12.18 24.11
N ILE A 109 -2.22 12.54 22.83
CA ILE A 109 -1.18 13.38 22.23
C ILE A 109 -1.33 14.80 22.79
N PRO A 110 -0.25 15.39 23.35
CA PRO A 110 -0.33 16.77 23.85
C PRO A 110 -0.67 17.74 22.71
N GLU A 111 -1.54 18.73 22.97
CA GLU A 111 -2.05 19.66 21.95
C GLU A 111 -0.94 20.30 21.10
N ASP A 112 0.19 20.68 21.71
CA ASP A 112 1.35 21.29 21.03
C ASP A 112 1.95 20.39 19.92
N PHE A 113 1.74 19.07 19.98
CA PHE A 113 2.20 18.11 18.99
C PHE A 113 1.11 17.68 18.00
N GLN A 114 -0.16 17.97 18.27
CA GLN A 114 -1.26 17.61 17.38
C GLN A 114 -1.14 18.35 16.04
N ASP A 115 -0.77 19.62 16.05
CA ASP A 115 -0.57 20.43 14.85
C ASP A 115 0.52 19.83 13.93
N MET A 116 1.63 19.35 14.51
CA MET A 116 2.73 18.70 13.78
C MET A 116 2.28 17.37 13.14
N ILE A 117 1.44 16.60 13.85
CA ILE A 117 0.93 15.32 13.34
C ILE A 117 -0.10 15.53 12.22
N ILE A 118 -0.97 16.54 12.33
CA ILE A 118 -1.94 16.88 11.28
C ILE A 118 -1.22 17.28 9.98
N GLU A 119 -0.14 18.05 10.08
CA GLU A 119 0.68 18.40 8.90
C GLU A 119 1.34 17.18 8.25
N THR A 120 1.68 16.17 9.05
CA THR A 120 2.34 14.94 8.58
C THR A 120 1.34 13.93 8.01
N VAL A 121 0.13 13.88 8.56
CA VAL A 121 -0.92 12.93 8.18
C VAL A 121 -2.22 13.69 7.93
N ALA A 122 -2.28 14.36 6.78
CA ALA A 122 -3.41 15.21 6.37
C ALA A 122 -4.78 14.50 6.33
N GLU A 123 -4.80 13.15 6.38
CA GLU A 123 -6.01 12.34 6.42
C GLU A 123 -6.67 12.27 7.82
N LEU A 124 -6.04 12.87 8.84
CA LEU A 124 -6.55 12.89 10.22
C LEU A 124 -7.47 14.08 10.54
N GLU A 125 -7.67 15.01 9.60
CA GLU A 125 -8.60 16.13 9.83
C GLU A 125 -10.05 15.64 9.95
N GLY A 126 -10.59 15.64 11.17
CA GLY A 126 -12.00 15.30 11.46
C GLY A 126 -12.25 14.09 12.37
N ASN A 127 -11.23 13.64 13.11
CA ASN A 127 -11.20 12.56 14.11
C ASN A 127 -12.57 11.99 14.53
N THR A 128 -12.91 10.82 13.97
CA THR A 128 -14.03 9.99 14.43
C THR A 128 -13.57 8.68 15.07
N TYR A 129 -12.25 8.45 15.20
CA TYR A 129 -11.66 7.26 15.80
C TYR A 129 -10.29 7.56 16.42
N ASN A 130 -9.94 6.83 17.48
CA ASN A 130 -8.69 7.00 18.22
C ASN A 130 -7.57 6.11 17.65
N PHE A 131 -6.72 6.66 16.78
CA PHE A 131 -5.54 5.96 16.28
C PHE A 131 -4.35 6.10 17.23
N CYS A 132 -3.43 5.13 17.21
CA CYS A 132 -2.25 5.12 18.06
C CYS A 132 -0.97 4.97 17.25
N ILE A 133 0.08 5.68 17.65
CA ILE A 133 1.42 5.63 17.06
C ILE A 133 2.47 5.48 18.14
N TYR A 134 3.59 4.86 17.79
CA TYR A 134 4.79 4.84 18.62
C TYR A 134 5.77 5.87 18.08
N THR A 135 6.16 6.87 18.87
CA THR A 135 7.05 7.94 18.41
C THR A 135 7.92 8.52 19.53
N ASP A 136 8.93 9.31 19.16
CA ASP A 136 9.84 10.00 20.07
C ASP A 136 9.56 11.51 20.08
N LEU A 137 8.53 11.94 20.82
CA LEU A 137 8.20 13.37 20.98
C LEU A 137 9.27 14.16 21.74
N SER A 138 10.26 13.48 22.33
CA SER A 138 11.40 14.11 23.01
C SER A 138 12.55 14.47 22.07
N PHE A 139 12.48 14.05 20.80
CA PHE A 139 13.55 14.22 19.81
C PHE A 139 14.91 13.71 20.29
N SER A 140 14.90 12.59 21.02
CA SER A 140 16.10 11.89 21.50
C SER A 140 16.88 11.23 20.35
N LEU A 141 16.21 10.80 19.28
CA LEU A 141 16.85 10.25 18.09
C LEU A 141 17.35 11.35 17.14
N SER A 142 18.65 11.36 16.86
CA SER A 142 19.25 12.31 15.91
C SER A 142 19.25 11.73 14.49
N VAL A 143 18.22 12.05 13.71
CA VAL A 143 18.10 11.62 12.30
C VAL A 143 19.09 12.38 11.42
N LYS A 144 19.83 11.64 10.60
CA LYS A 144 20.95 12.09 9.77
C LYS A 144 20.98 11.38 8.42
N GLU A 145 21.42 12.11 7.42
CA GLU A 145 21.69 11.65 6.07
C GLU A 145 22.76 10.54 6.03
N GLY A 146 22.56 9.54 5.18
CA GLY A 146 23.50 8.43 4.97
C GLY A 146 23.55 7.40 6.11
N VAL A 147 22.73 7.56 7.15
CA VAL A 147 22.66 6.64 8.29
C VAL A 147 21.58 5.59 8.07
N THR A 148 21.91 4.34 8.39
CA THR A 148 20.97 3.22 8.41
C THR A 148 20.41 3.04 9.82
N TYR A 149 19.09 3.04 9.94
CA TYR A 149 18.36 2.83 11.18
C TYR A 149 17.83 1.42 11.23
N SER A 150 17.83 0.84 12.42
CA SER A 150 17.29 -0.48 12.72
C SER A 150 16.09 -0.34 13.63
N LEU A 151 14.98 -0.95 13.26
CA LEU A 151 13.75 -1.02 14.03
C LEU A 151 13.64 -2.41 14.65
N HIS A 152 13.38 -2.47 15.95
CA HIS A 152 13.08 -3.68 16.70
C HIS A 152 11.74 -3.50 17.40
N ILE A 153 10.83 -4.46 17.20
CA ILE A 153 9.50 -4.46 17.80
C ILE A 153 9.29 -5.79 18.50
N GLU A 154 8.92 -5.76 19.78
CA GLU A 154 8.51 -6.94 20.54
C GLU A 154 7.08 -6.74 21.07
N THR A 155 6.21 -7.68 20.74
CA THR A 155 4.82 -7.76 21.22
C THR A 155 4.66 -9.00 22.11
N ASP A 156 3.46 -9.23 22.64
CA ASP A 156 3.13 -10.43 23.42
C ASP A 156 3.30 -11.75 22.64
N LYS A 157 3.21 -11.71 21.31
CA LYS A 157 3.19 -12.90 20.44
C LYS A 157 4.40 -13.05 19.55
N GLU A 158 4.95 -11.93 19.07
CA GLU A 158 5.96 -11.96 18.02
C GLU A 158 6.94 -10.79 18.10
N VAL A 159 8.07 -10.98 17.42
CA VAL A 159 9.15 -10.00 17.25
C VAL A 159 9.27 -9.69 15.76
N ALA A 160 9.31 -8.40 15.43
CA ALA A 160 9.55 -7.90 14.08
C ALA A 160 10.79 -7.00 14.06
N THR A 161 11.51 -7.01 12.94
CA THR A 161 12.68 -6.16 12.73
C THR A 161 12.68 -5.59 11.33
N ALA A 162 13.12 -4.35 11.17
CA ALA A 162 13.29 -3.71 9.87
C ALA A 162 14.53 -2.82 9.86
N HIS A 163 14.98 -2.45 8.66
CA HIS A 163 16.05 -1.47 8.48
C HIS A 163 15.70 -0.53 7.34
N THR A 164 16.04 0.74 7.50
CA THR A 164 15.91 1.75 6.45
C THR A 164 17.10 2.70 6.50
N THR A 165 17.33 3.46 5.44
CA THR A 165 18.45 4.40 5.36
C THR A 165 17.94 5.73 4.86
N ILE A 166 18.31 6.83 5.51
CA ILE A 166 18.07 8.16 4.97
C ILE A 166 19.07 8.36 3.81
N PRO A 167 18.60 8.42 2.55
CA PRO A 167 19.50 8.58 1.42
C PRO A 167 20.12 9.97 1.43
N SER A 168 21.15 10.14 0.61
CA SER A 168 21.71 11.47 0.41
C SER A 168 20.78 12.41 -0.32
N PHE A 169 20.77 13.68 0.06
CA PHE A 169 19.95 14.69 -0.61
C PHE A 169 20.51 14.94 -2.02
N VAL A 170 19.65 14.77 -3.03
CA VAL A 170 19.99 15.07 -4.43
C VAL A 170 19.20 16.30 -4.83
N PRO A 171 19.83 17.50 -4.89
CA PRO A 171 19.14 18.71 -5.32
C PRO A 171 18.72 18.59 -6.77
N LEU A 172 17.60 19.24 -7.13
CA LEU A 172 17.20 19.39 -8.53
C LEU A 172 18.20 20.33 -9.23
N ASP A 173 18.74 19.92 -10.38
CA ASP A 173 19.64 20.76 -11.17
C ASP A 173 18.85 21.77 -12.00
N SER A 174 17.80 21.32 -12.69
CA SER A 174 16.95 22.20 -13.49
C SER A 174 15.49 21.76 -13.56
N VAL A 175 14.59 22.74 -13.43
CA VAL A 175 13.14 22.56 -13.57
C VAL A 175 12.61 23.51 -14.64
N TYR A 176 12.00 22.98 -15.70
CA TYR A 176 11.42 23.80 -16.77
C TYR A 176 10.20 23.14 -17.41
N PHE A 177 9.39 23.93 -18.11
CA PHE A 177 8.21 23.43 -18.83
C PHE A 177 8.53 23.24 -20.31
N ALA A 178 8.22 22.05 -20.85
CA ALA A 178 8.29 21.73 -22.27
C ALA A 178 6.88 21.52 -22.85
N PRO A 179 6.64 21.67 -24.16
CA PRO A 179 5.36 21.32 -24.76
C PRO A 179 5.00 19.84 -24.51
N ALA A 180 3.76 19.56 -24.13
CA ALA A 180 3.32 18.20 -23.88
C ALA A 180 3.44 17.32 -25.15
N PRO A 181 3.90 16.06 -25.03
CA PRO A 181 3.98 15.14 -26.16
C PRO A 181 2.59 14.86 -26.75
N GLY A 182 2.52 14.54 -28.04
CA GLY A 182 1.26 14.20 -28.72
C GLY A 182 0.52 15.35 -29.40
N GLY A 183 1.08 16.58 -29.39
CA GLY A 183 0.58 17.68 -30.23
C GLY A 183 -0.76 18.27 -29.79
N HIS A 184 -1.07 18.19 -28.49
CA HIS A 184 -2.33 18.67 -27.89
C HIS A 184 -2.47 20.20 -27.75
N GLY A 185 -1.82 20.96 -28.64
CA GLY A 185 -1.88 22.43 -28.67
C GLY A 185 -1.22 23.12 -27.48
N ASP A 186 -1.13 24.45 -27.59
CA ASP A 186 -0.26 25.34 -26.81
C ASP A 186 -0.64 25.50 -25.33
N SER A 187 -1.70 24.82 -24.87
CA SER A 187 -2.22 24.95 -23.51
C SER A 187 -1.68 23.91 -22.53
N LEU A 188 -1.07 22.81 -23.02
CA LEU A 188 -0.56 21.74 -22.17
C LEU A 188 0.97 21.71 -22.19
N MET A 189 1.55 21.80 -21.01
CA MET A 189 2.99 21.76 -20.78
C MET A 189 3.33 20.56 -19.89
N GLU A 190 4.48 19.95 -20.15
CA GLU A 190 5.09 18.91 -19.33
C GLU A 190 6.18 19.54 -18.46
N LEU A 191 6.15 19.26 -17.16
CA LEU A 191 7.22 19.64 -16.23
C LEU A 191 8.40 18.68 -16.42
N GLN A 192 9.55 19.22 -16.82
CA GLN A 192 10.79 18.49 -16.95
C GLN A 192 11.68 18.80 -15.74
N ILE A 193 12.25 17.74 -15.17
CA ILE A 193 13.21 17.80 -14.06
C ILE A 193 14.46 17.07 -14.55
N VAL A 194 15.58 17.79 -14.62
CA VAL A 194 16.90 17.28 -15.08
C VAL A 194 17.91 17.40 -13.95
#